data_AF-A0A382X1E8-F1
#
_entry.id   AF-A0A382X1E8-F1
#
_cell.length_a   1.000
_cell.length_b   1.000
_cell.length_c   1.000
_cell.angle_alpha   90.00
_cell.angle_beta   90.00
_cell.angle_gamma   90.00
#
_symmetry.space_group_name_H-M   'P 1'
#
loop_
_entity.id
_entity.type
_entity.pdbx_description
1 polymer ?
#
loop_
_entity_poly.entity_id
_entity_poly.type
_entity_poly.pdbx_seq_one_letter_code
_entity_poly.pdbx_strand_id
1 'polypeptide(L)'
;NWGTVEHEFYPKGFCPGHSLIIDYTGMVLRQAPYPEEQVITATIDIEALREHRTIINHNMWIDVRTEGFREIYEEPIYPPNRFPSGNPPKNQAEKVETTKVVLEKLYQRGQFMPPGGMHPSEMPGLLDERVKRAQSIGALRRDKE
;
A
#
# COMPACT_ATOMS: atom_id res chain seq x y z
N ASN A 1 13.62 -11.69 23.93
CA ASN A 1 14.51 -10.56 23.66
C ASN A 1 13.56 -9.45 23.24
N TRP A 2 13.53 -8.31 23.94
CA TRP A 2 12.55 -7.24 23.71
C TRP A 2 13.33 -5.95 23.44
N GLY A 3 14.12 -5.97 22.36
CA GLY A 3 15.11 -4.94 22.08
C GLY A 3 14.50 -3.70 21.43
N THR A 4 15.24 -2.59 21.53
CA THR A 4 15.04 -1.39 20.71
C THR A 4 15.92 -1.45 19.46
N VAL A 5 15.48 -0.85 18.36
CA VAL A 5 16.30 -0.76 17.14
C VAL A 5 17.53 0.15 17.36
N GLU A 6 18.73 -0.41 17.19
CA GLU A 6 19.99 0.35 17.19
C GLU A 6 20.20 1.03 15.83
N HIS A 7 19.85 2.31 15.75
CA HIS A 7 19.96 3.12 14.54
C HIS A 7 21.39 3.41 14.05
N GLU A 8 22.41 3.00 14.81
CA GLU A 8 23.80 3.06 14.35
C GLU A 8 24.08 2.00 13.27
N PHE A 9 23.47 0.81 13.42
CA PHE A 9 23.66 -0.31 12.50
C PHE A 9 22.50 -0.49 11.51
N TYR A 10 21.33 0.07 11.82
CA TYR A 10 20.13 -0.05 11.00
C TYR A 10 19.65 1.30 10.43
N PRO A 11 19.20 1.37 9.16
CA PRO A 11 18.61 2.57 8.59
C PRO A 11 17.45 3.10 9.45
N LYS A 12 17.34 4.42 9.57
CA LYS A 12 16.13 5.04 10.13
C LYS A 12 14.92 4.64 9.29
N GLY A 13 13.87 4.12 9.93
CA GLY A 13 12.68 3.61 9.25
C GLY A 13 12.78 2.17 8.73
N PHE A 14 13.81 1.41 9.14
CA PHE A 14 13.85 -0.03 8.90
C PHE A 14 12.74 -0.71 9.71
N CYS A 15 11.70 -1.21 9.03
CA CYS A 15 10.55 -1.92 9.58
C CYS A 15 9.98 -1.25 10.85
N PRO A 16 9.30 -0.09 10.74
CA PRO A 16 8.92 0.71 11.89
C PRO A 16 7.79 0.11 12.76
N GLY A 17 7.43 -1.16 12.57
CA GLY A 17 6.42 -1.84 13.40
C GLY A 17 5.11 -1.07 13.44
N HIS A 18 4.69 -0.68 14.66
CA HIS A 18 3.46 0.06 14.91
C HIS A 18 2.18 -0.76 14.76
N SER A 19 2.24 -2.02 15.19
CA SER A 19 1.11 -2.95 15.16
C SER A 19 -0.07 -2.41 15.97
N LEU A 20 -1.28 -2.63 15.47
CA LEU A 20 -2.54 -2.19 16.08
C LEU A 20 -3.50 -3.37 16.19
N ILE A 21 -4.32 -3.36 17.24
CA ILE A 21 -5.54 -4.16 17.31
C ILE A 21 -6.72 -3.19 17.33
N ILE A 22 -7.59 -3.27 16.33
CA ILE A 22 -8.73 -2.39 16.13
C ILE A 22 -9.99 -3.24 16.11
N ASP A 23 -11.04 -2.82 16.81
CA ASP A 23 -12.31 -3.54 16.81
C ASP A 23 -13.17 -3.25 15.57
N TYR A 24 -14.34 -3.88 15.50
CA TYR A 24 -15.27 -3.77 14.37
C TYR A 24 -15.99 -2.42 14.28
N THR A 25 -15.84 -1.53 15.26
CA THR A 25 -16.34 -0.15 15.24
C THR A 25 -15.27 0.85 14.81
N GLY A 26 -14.03 0.39 14.63
CA GLY A 26 -12.88 1.23 14.32
C GLY A 26 -12.14 1.77 15.55
N MET A 27 -12.47 1.32 16.76
CA MET A 27 -11.77 1.73 17.98
C MET A 27 -10.44 0.98 18.12
N VAL A 28 -9.37 1.71 18.41
CA VAL A 28 -8.05 1.12 18.71
C VAL A 28 -8.09 0.52 20.11
N LEU A 29 -8.02 -0.79 20.20
CA LEU A 29 -7.99 -1.52 21.47
C LEU A 29 -6.56 -1.56 22.06
N ARG A 30 -5.56 -1.77 21.19
CA ARG A 30 -4.14 -1.85 21.56
C ARG A 30 -3.24 -1.36 20.44
N GLN A 31 -2.05 -0.92 20.83
CA GLN A 31 -1.00 -0.44 19.94
C GLN A 31 0.36 -0.87 20.51
N ALA A 32 1.26 -1.30 19.62
CA ALA A 32 2.67 -1.56 19.91
C ALA A 32 3.51 -0.48 19.22
N PRO A 33 3.85 0.63 19.91
CA PRO A 33 4.60 1.73 19.29
C PRO A 33 6.03 1.32 18.92
N TYR A 34 6.55 1.92 17.85
CA TYR A 34 7.97 1.87 17.49
C TYR A 34 8.84 2.57 18.56
N PRO A 35 10.11 2.17 18.83
CA PRO A 35 10.94 1.15 18.17
C PRO A 35 11.06 -0.19 18.90
N GLU A 36 10.24 -0.40 19.92
CA GLU A 36 10.38 -1.56 20.80
C GLU A 36 9.67 -2.78 20.23
N GLU A 37 10.27 -3.94 20.45
CA GLU A 37 9.55 -5.20 20.30
C GLU A 37 8.54 -5.33 21.45
N GLN A 38 7.27 -5.56 21.13
CA GLN A 38 6.19 -5.70 22.12
C GLN A 38 5.19 -6.76 21.65
N VAL A 39 4.61 -7.51 22.60
CA VAL A 39 3.43 -8.34 22.35
C VAL A 39 2.20 -7.67 22.94
N ILE A 40 1.20 -7.48 22.09
CA ILE A 40 -0.10 -6.91 22.46
C ILE A 40 -1.19 -7.97 22.29
N THR A 41 -2.22 -7.89 23.13
CA THR A 41 -3.37 -8.81 23.10
C THR A 41 -4.65 -8.06 23.41
N ALA A 42 -5.73 -8.42 22.73
CA ALA A 42 -7.08 -7.94 23.01
C ALA A 42 -8.09 -9.05 22.75
N THR A 43 -9.24 -8.98 23.42
CA THR A 43 -10.38 -9.86 23.17
C THR A 43 -11.31 -9.21 22.16
N ILE A 44 -11.75 -9.97 21.17
CA ILE A 44 -12.78 -9.55 20.21
C ILE A 44 -14.06 -10.33 20.50
N ASP A 45 -15.16 -9.61 20.77
CA ASP A 45 -16.49 -10.21 20.91
C ASP A 45 -17.08 -10.49 19.53
N ILE A 46 -17.25 -11.78 19.21
CA ILE A 46 -17.75 -12.25 17.93
C ILE A 46 -19.28 -12.12 17.82
N GLU A 47 -20.03 -12.27 18.93
CA GLU A 47 -21.48 -12.14 18.88
C GLU A 47 -21.88 -10.67 18.74
N ALA A 48 -21.20 -9.76 19.45
CA ALA A 48 -21.42 -8.33 19.28
C ALA A 48 -21.08 -7.86 17.84
N LEU A 49 -20.04 -8.41 17.21
CA LEU A 49 -19.75 -8.18 15.79
C LEU A 49 -20.88 -8.66 14.87
N ARG A 50 -21.46 -9.83 15.15
CA ARG A 50 -22.60 -10.36 14.38
C ARG A 50 -23.83 -9.47 14.54
N GLU A 51 -24.13 -9.05 15.75
CA GLU A 51 -25.22 -8.11 16.04
C GLU A 51 -24.99 -6.78 15.31
N HIS A 52 -23.79 -6.20 15.38
CA HIS A 52 -23.44 -4.96 14.69
C HIS A 52 -23.71 -5.01 13.18
N ARG A 53 -23.46 -6.17 12.53
CA ARG A 53 -23.73 -6.35 11.09
C ARG A 53 -25.22 -6.42 10.74
N THR A 54 -26.13 -6.54 11.71
CA THR A 54 -27.58 -6.50 11.49
C THR A 54 -28.10 -5.07 11.40
N ILE A 55 -27.35 -4.10 11.91
CA ILE A 55 -27.70 -2.67 11.87
C ILE A 55 -27.44 -2.17 10.44
N ILE A 56 -28.44 -1.57 9.80
CA ILE A 56 -28.32 -1.09 8.40
C ILE A 56 -27.66 0.28 8.30
N ASN A 57 -27.75 1.10 9.34
CA ASN A 57 -27.20 2.45 9.34
C ASN A 57 -25.67 2.39 9.29
N HIS A 58 -25.07 2.98 8.25
CA HIS A 58 -23.62 2.97 8.01
C HIS A 58 -23.01 1.56 7.83
N ASN A 59 -23.81 0.59 7.41
CA ASN A 59 -23.31 -0.74 7.13
C ASN A 59 -22.78 -0.84 5.70
N MET A 60 -21.48 -0.59 5.55
CA MET A 60 -20.83 -0.61 4.24
C MET A 60 -20.97 -1.95 3.52
N TRP A 61 -21.19 -3.06 4.22
CA TRP A 61 -21.33 -4.38 3.58
C TRP A 61 -22.58 -4.49 2.71
N ILE A 62 -23.70 -3.92 3.15
CA ILE A 62 -24.96 -3.95 2.37
C ILE A 62 -24.98 -2.88 1.28
N ASP A 63 -24.16 -1.83 1.43
CA ASP A 63 -24.07 -0.71 0.48
C ASP A 63 -23.13 -1.02 -0.71
N VAL A 64 -22.28 -2.05 -0.61
CA VAL A 64 -21.36 -2.43 -1.70
C VAL A 64 -22.14 -3.05 -2.87
N ARG A 65 -22.15 -2.33 -3.99
CA ARG A 65 -22.75 -2.76 -5.27
C ARG A 65 -21.72 -3.46 -6.14
N THR A 66 -21.49 -4.75 -5.88
CA THR A 66 -20.46 -5.54 -6.55
C THR A 66 -20.63 -5.60 -8.07
N GLU A 67 -21.86 -5.43 -8.57
CA GLU A 67 -22.19 -5.45 -9.99
C GLU A 67 -21.45 -4.36 -10.77
N GLY A 68 -21.37 -3.15 -10.22
CA GLY A 68 -20.66 -2.03 -10.86
C GLY A 68 -19.14 -2.18 -10.77
N PHE A 69 -18.62 -2.87 -9.75
CA PHE A 69 -17.18 -3.11 -9.62
C PHE A 69 -16.68 -4.25 -10.50
N ARG A 70 -17.56 -5.14 -10.96
CA ARG A 70 -17.18 -6.32 -11.75
C ARG A 70 -16.37 -5.96 -13.01
N GLU A 71 -16.80 -4.96 -13.76
CA GLU A 71 -16.14 -4.52 -15.01
C GLU A 71 -14.72 -4.02 -14.75
N ILE A 72 -14.50 -3.33 -13.62
CA ILE A 72 -13.17 -2.83 -13.22
C ILE A 72 -12.19 -4.00 -13.00
N TYR A 73 -12.69 -5.13 -12.51
CA TYR A 73 -11.88 -6.31 -12.17
C TYR A 73 -11.93 -7.44 -13.21
N GLU A 74 -12.61 -7.24 -14.35
CA GLU A 74 -12.73 -8.26 -15.39
C GLU A 74 -11.36 -8.64 -15.98
N GLU A 75 -10.50 -7.64 -16.19
CA GLU A 75 -9.16 -7.85 -16.69
C GLU A 75 -8.09 -7.52 -15.63
N PRO A 76 -7.06 -8.37 -15.44
CA PRO A 76 -6.07 -8.20 -14.39
C PRO A 76 -5.31 -6.88 -14.52
N ILE A 77 -5.10 -6.21 -13.39
CA ILE A 77 -4.33 -4.95 -13.32
C ILE A 77 -2.84 -5.24 -13.43
N TYR A 78 -2.35 -6.21 -12.65
CA TYR A 78 -0.94 -6.60 -12.62
C TYR A 78 -0.65 -7.69 -13.67
N PRO A 79 0.45 -7.60 -14.45
CA PRO A 79 0.87 -8.70 -15.30
C PRO A 79 1.25 -9.92 -14.44
N PRO A 80 0.99 -11.15 -14.90
CA PRO A 80 1.37 -12.36 -14.17
C PRO A 80 2.91 -12.52 -14.09
N ASN A 81 3.39 -13.32 -13.14
CA ASN A 81 4.78 -13.81 -13.06
C ASN A 81 5.88 -12.74 -13.03
N ARG A 82 5.71 -11.66 -12.24
CA ARG A 82 6.72 -10.59 -12.09
C ARG A 82 7.92 -10.96 -11.23
N PHE A 83 7.93 -12.18 -10.70
CA PHE A 83 9.06 -12.80 -10.01
C PHE A 83 9.38 -14.15 -10.68
N PRO A 84 9.89 -14.15 -11.92
CA PRO A 84 10.18 -15.40 -12.62
C PRO A 84 11.33 -16.13 -11.93
N SER A 85 11.22 -17.46 -11.88
CA SER A 85 12.32 -18.31 -11.40
C SER A 85 13.59 -18.06 -12.22
N GLY A 86 14.74 -17.94 -11.56
CA GLY A 86 16.03 -17.71 -12.20
C GLY A 86 16.36 -16.26 -12.58
N ASN A 87 15.37 -15.36 -12.62
CA ASN A 87 15.61 -13.92 -12.86
C ASN A 87 14.66 -13.01 -12.06
N PRO A 88 14.64 -13.11 -10.71
CA PRO A 88 13.84 -12.21 -9.90
C PRO A 88 14.40 -10.77 -9.96
N PRO A 89 13.55 -9.75 -9.75
CA PRO A 89 14.00 -8.37 -9.58
C PRO A 89 15.07 -8.25 -8.49
N LYS A 90 16.20 -7.65 -8.82
CA LYS A 90 17.40 -7.57 -7.98
C LYS A 90 17.34 -6.46 -6.95
N ASN A 91 16.56 -5.42 -7.23
CA ASN A 91 16.43 -4.25 -6.36
C ASN A 91 15.01 -3.65 -6.42
N GLN A 92 14.77 -2.64 -5.58
CA GLN A 92 13.46 -1.99 -5.52
C GLN A 92 13.14 -1.20 -6.79
N ALA A 93 14.14 -0.63 -7.47
CA ALA A 93 13.92 0.11 -8.72
C ALA A 93 13.37 -0.81 -9.82
N GLU A 94 13.95 -2.00 -10.00
CA GLU A 94 13.45 -3.02 -10.93
C GLU A 94 12.00 -3.46 -10.61
N LYS A 95 11.62 -3.48 -9.33
CA LYS A 95 10.22 -3.76 -8.93
C LYS A 95 9.28 -2.61 -9.33
N VAL A 96 9.70 -1.36 -9.12
CA VAL A 96 8.93 -0.15 -9.42
C VAL A 96 8.68 0.02 -10.92
N GLU A 97 9.59 -0.40 -11.79
CA GLU A 97 9.37 -0.40 -13.25
C GLU A 97 8.11 -1.19 -13.64
N THR A 98 7.82 -2.29 -12.94
CA THR A 98 6.56 -3.02 -13.14
C THR A 98 5.34 -2.15 -12.80
N THR A 99 5.42 -1.37 -11.73
CA THR A 99 4.33 -0.50 -11.29
C THR A 99 4.06 0.62 -12.30
N LYS A 100 5.08 1.11 -13.01
CA LYS A 100 4.89 2.10 -14.11
C LYS A 100 4.05 1.54 -15.25
N VAL A 101 4.32 0.30 -15.68
CA VAL A 101 3.51 -0.39 -16.70
C VAL A 101 2.06 -0.56 -16.26
N VAL A 102 1.85 -0.89 -14.98
CA VAL A 102 0.49 -1.01 -14.41
C VAL A 102 -0.21 0.34 -14.39
N LEU A 103 0.49 1.41 -14.03
CA LEU A 103 -0.04 2.76 -14.02
C LEU A 103 -0.46 3.19 -15.43
N GLU A 104 0.41 2.98 -16.42
CA GLU A 104 0.12 3.23 -17.83
C GLU A 104 -1.16 2.52 -18.27
N LYS A 105 -1.26 1.23 -17.96
CA LYS A 105 -2.40 0.39 -18.30
C LYS A 105 -3.73 0.92 -17.74
N LEU A 106 -3.74 1.37 -16.48
CA LEU A 106 -4.94 1.92 -15.84
C LEU A 106 -5.39 3.25 -16.48
N TYR A 107 -4.44 4.08 -16.93
CA TYR A 107 -4.76 5.31 -17.66
C TYR A 107 -5.19 5.03 -19.10
N GLN A 108 -4.53 4.11 -19.82
CA GLN A 108 -4.90 3.73 -21.19
C GLN A 108 -6.32 3.15 -21.29
N ARG A 109 -6.70 2.33 -20.31
CA ARG A 109 -8.05 1.77 -20.21
C ARG A 109 -9.10 2.78 -19.72
N GLY A 110 -8.68 3.96 -19.23
CA GLY A 110 -9.58 5.00 -18.73
C GLY A 110 -10.15 4.76 -17.33
N GLN A 111 -9.65 3.79 -16.55
CA GLN A 111 -10.07 3.67 -15.14
C GLN A 111 -9.61 4.85 -14.30
N PHE A 112 -8.44 5.42 -14.64
CA PHE A 112 -7.95 6.64 -14.02
C PHE A 112 -8.01 7.81 -14.99
N MET A 113 -8.45 8.97 -14.48
CA MET A 113 -8.38 10.24 -15.17
C MET A 113 -7.09 10.96 -14.74
N PRO A 114 -6.22 11.39 -15.67
CA PRO A 114 -5.05 12.17 -15.32
C PRO A 114 -5.46 13.50 -14.67
N PRO A 115 -4.61 14.11 -13.83
CA PRO A 115 -4.86 15.45 -13.34
C PRO A 115 -4.96 16.45 -14.50
N GLY A 116 -5.68 17.55 -14.27
CA GLY A 116 -6.00 18.51 -15.33
C GLY A 116 -4.77 19.00 -16.11
N GLY A 117 -4.87 18.98 -17.44
CA GLY A 117 -3.80 19.42 -18.34
C GLY A 117 -2.74 18.36 -18.68
N MET A 118 -2.82 17.16 -18.12
CA MET A 118 -1.94 16.04 -18.48
C MET A 118 -2.67 14.98 -19.32
N HIS A 119 -1.95 14.38 -20.25
CA HIS A 119 -2.39 13.25 -21.05
C HIS A 119 -2.04 11.92 -20.35
N PRO A 120 -2.86 10.86 -20.49
CA PRO A 120 -2.57 9.51 -19.99
C PRO A 120 -1.14 9.00 -20.21
N SER A 121 -0.56 9.28 -21.39
CA SER A 121 0.79 8.86 -21.75
C SER A 121 1.90 9.53 -20.94
N GLU A 122 1.62 10.66 -20.28
CA GLU A 122 2.59 11.41 -19.47
C GLU A 122 2.67 10.87 -18.04
N MET A 123 1.64 10.15 -17.59
CA MET A 123 1.50 9.71 -16.20
C MET A 123 2.61 8.76 -15.72
N PRO A 124 3.11 7.79 -16.51
CA PRO A 124 4.23 6.94 -16.07
C PRO A 124 5.52 7.74 -15.83
N GLY A 125 5.77 8.79 -16.61
CA GLY A 125 6.96 9.63 -16.51
C GLY A 125 6.94 10.59 -15.32
N LEU A 126 5.76 10.95 -14.79
CA LEU A 126 5.62 11.83 -13.63
C LEU A 126 6.31 11.27 -12.37
N LEU A 127 6.39 9.95 -12.22
CA LEU A 127 7.14 9.33 -11.13
C LEU A 127 8.63 9.65 -11.21
N ASP A 128 9.21 9.59 -12.41
CA ASP A 128 10.63 9.88 -12.62
C ASP A 128 10.95 11.35 -12.34
N GLU A 129 10.05 12.27 -12.69
CA GLU A 129 10.17 13.67 -12.31
C GLU A 129 10.15 13.87 -10.80
N ARG A 130 9.25 13.17 -10.09
CA ARG A 130 9.17 13.21 -8.63
C ARG A 130 10.44 12.65 -7.97
N VAL A 131 10.99 11.56 -8.51
CA VAL A 131 12.26 10.97 -8.05
C VAL A 131 13.40 11.95 -8.27
N LYS A 132 13.53 12.53 -9.47
CA LYS A 132 14.54 13.56 -9.79
C LYS A 132 14.43 14.77 -8.87
N ARG A 133 13.22 15.26 -8.61
CA ARG A 133 12.95 16.35 -7.67
C ARG A 133 13.34 15.99 -6.24
N ALA A 134 12.99 14.79 -5.77
CA ALA A 134 13.36 14.33 -4.43
C ALA A 134 14.89 14.23 -4.28
N GLN A 135 15.60 13.83 -5.33
CA GLN A 135 17.06 13.81 -5.36
C GLN A 135 17.68 15.21 -5.39
N SER A 136 17.09 16.17 -6.12
CA SER A 136 17.63 17.54 -6.21
C SER A 136 17.52 18.30 -4.88
N ILE A 137 16.49 18.02 -4.08
CA ILE A 137 16.31 18.61 -2.74
C ILE A 137 16.97 17.79 -1.62
N GLY A 138 17.68 16.71 -1.95
CA GLY A 138 18.36 15.84 -0.98
C GLY A 138 17.44 14.95 -0.13
N ALA A 139 16.15 14.88 -0.44
CA ALA A 139 15.18 14.04 0.25
C ALA A 139 15.32 12.55 -0.13
N LEU A 140 15.84 12.26 -1.32
CA LEU A 140 16.14 10.91 -1.78
C LEU A 140 17.61 10.82 -2.20
N ARG A 141 18.34 9.82 -1.68
CA ARG A 141 19.73 9.58 -2.11
C ARG A 141 19.75 9.01 -3.53
N ARG A 142 20.75 9.38 -4.32
CA ARG A 142 21.03 8.71 -5.59
C ARG A 142 21.67 7.36 -5.30
N ASP A 143 21.34 6.35 -6.09
CA ASP A 143 22.06 5.09 -6.08
C ASP A 143 23.53 5.39 -6.45
N LYS A 144 24.47 4.77 -5.72
CA LYS A 144 25.89 4.83 -6.08
C LYS A 144 26.09 3.94 -7.32
N GLU A 145 26.81 4.45 -8.32
CA GLU A 145 27.25 3.69 -9.50
C GLU A 145 28.00 2.41 -9.11
#